data_AF-A0A3B8WQ55-F1
#
_entry.id   AF-A0A3B8WQ55-F1
#
_cell.length_a   1.000
_cell.length_b   1.000
_cell.length_c   1.000
_cell.angle_alpha   90.00
_cell.angle_beta   90.00
_cell.angle_gamma   90.00
#
_symmetry.space_group_name_H-M   'P 1'
#
loop_
_entity.id
_entity.type
_entity.pdbx_description
1 polymer ?
#
loop_
_entity_poly.entity_id
_entity_poly.type
_entity_poly.pdbx_seq_one_letter_code
_entity_poly.pdbx_strand_id
1 'polypeptide(L)' 'MALAKQTGHNHFQFYVASIDKEIRERKQMEKDLAQALANHEFHLVYQPQINLETRRVIGAEALLRWEHPEHG' A
#
# COMPACT_ATOMS: atom_id res chain seq x y z
N MET A 1 20.61 -21.95 -5.07
CA MET A 1 21.90 -22.09 -5.78
C MET A 1 22.73 -20.86 -5.49
N ALA A 2 23.84 -21.05 -4.79
CA ALA A 2 24.79 -19.99 -4.48
C ALA A 2 25.49 -19.54 -5.76
N LEU A 3 25.52 -18.24 -6.01
CA LEU A 3 26.52 -17.66 -6.89
C LEU A 3 27.42 -16.73 -6.08
N ALA A 4 28.47 -17.35 -5.56
CA ALA A 4 29.69 -16.68 -5.18
C ALA A 4 30.40 -16.14 -6.44
N LYS A 5 30.74 -14.86 -6.44
CA LYS A 5 32.07 -14.35 -6.85
C LYS A 5 32.21 -12.86 -6.55
N GLN A 6 32.78 -12.60 -5.37
CA GLN A 6 33.85 -11.63 -5.11
C GLN A 6 34.10 -10.56 -6.19
N THR A 7 33.56 -9.33 -6.00
CA THR A 7 34.15 -8.02 -6.42
C THR A 7 33.23 -6.80 -6.16
N GLY A 8 32.19 -6.91 -5.33
CA GLY A 8 31.30 -5.77 -4.99
C GLY A 8 30.49 -5.99 -3.72
N HIS A 9 31.07 -6.72 -2.76
CA HIS A 9 30.36 -7.45 -1.70
C HIS A 9 29.42 -6.60 -0.85
N ASN A 10 29.78 -5.36 -0.53
CA ASN A 10 28.96 -4.51 0.32
C ASN A 10 27.67 -4.08 -0.42
N HIS A 11 27.80 -3.49 -1.62
CA HIS A 11 26.66 -2.94 -2.35
C HIS A 11 25.67 -4.01 -2.81
N PHE A 12 26.15 -5.14 -3.31
CA PHE A 12 25.27 -6.22 -3.76
C PHE A 12 24.53 -6.89 -2.61
N GLN A 13 25.18 -7.08 -1.46
CA GLN A 13 24.52 -7.67 -0.28
C GLN A 13 23.47 -6.73 0.31
N PHE A 14 23.73 -5.42 0.36
CA PHE A 14 22.70 -4.43 0.72
C PHE A 14 21.55 -4.42 -0.27
N TYR A 15 21.83 -4.48 -1.58
CA TYR A 15 20.82 -4.55 -2.64
C TYR A 15 19.96 -5.81 -2.56
N VAL A 16 20.55 -6.98 -2.31
CA VAL A 16 19.80 -8.24 -2.12
C VAL A 16 18.97 -8.19 -0.85
N ALA A 17 19.52 -7.69 0.26
CA ALA A 17 18.78 -7.56 1.51
C ALA A 17 17.61 -6.55 1.39
N SER A 18 17.79 -5.46 0.64
CA SER A 18 16.71 -4.49 0.38
C SER A 18 15.62 -5.09 -0.52
N ILE A 19 15.99 -5.83 -1.57
CA ILE A 19 15.02 -6.54 -2.42
C ILE A 19 14.24 -7.58 -1.60
N ASP A 20 14.93 -8.36 -0.79
CA ASP A 20 14.30 -9.36 0.07
C ASP A 20 13.33 -8.72 1.07
N LYS A 21 13.66 -7.53 1.58
CA LYS A 21 12.78 -6.77 2.48
C LYS A 21 11.53 -6.28 1.75
N GLU A 22 11.68 -5.68 0.58
CA GLU A 22 10.56 -5.18 -0.23
C GLU A 22 9.61 -6.32 -0.66
N ILE A 23 10.16 -7.47 -1.06
CA ILE A 23 9.37 -8.66 -1.37
C ILE A 23 8.57 -9.14 -0.16
N ARG A 24 9.18 -9.13 1.04
CA ARG A 24 8.49 -9.51 2.28
C ARG A 24 7.38 -8.53 2.63
N GLU A 25 7.64 -7.22 2.58
CA GLU A 25 6.65 -6.18 2.87
C GLU A 25 5.46 -6.26 1.91
N ARG A 26 5.72 -6.46 0.62
CA ARG A 26 4.65 -6.64 -0.37
C ARG A 26 3.81 -7.88 -0.11
N LYS A 27 4.45 -9.02 0.19
CA LYS A 27 3.71 -10.27 0.52
C LYS A 27 2.89 -10.11 1.79
N GLN A 28 3.41 -9.38 2.77
CA GLN A 28 2.69 -9.09 4.01
C GLN A 28 1.46 -8.23 3.71
N MET A 29 1.62 -7.14 2.95
CA MET A 29 0.51 -6.30 2.52
C MET A 29 -0.56 -7.05 1.72
N GLU A 30 -0.17 -7.95 0.81
CA GLU A 30 -1.12 -8.80 0.08
C GLU A 30 -1.92 -9.72 1.02
N LYS A 31 -1.25 -10.28 2.04
CA LYS A 31 -1.90 -11.10 3.07
C LYS A 31 -2.87 -10.27 3.92
N ASP A 32 -2.46 -9.07 4.32
CA ASP A 32 -3.26 -8.19 5.18
C ASP A 32 -4.50 -7.68 4.43
N LEU A 33 -4.35 -7.29 3.15
CA LEU A 33 -5.47 -6.94 2.27
C LEU A 33 -6.50 -8.06 2.15
N ALA A 34 -6.06 -9.32 2.07
CA ALA A 34 -6.95 -10.47 1.99
C ALA A 34 -7.80 -10.66 3.26
N GLN A 35 -7.32 -10.19 4.41
CA GLN A 35 -8.03 -10.25 5.70
C GLN A 35 -8.81 -8.97 6.02
N ALA A 36 -8.37 -7.82 5.49
CA ALA A 36 -8.93 -6.50 5.79
C ALA A 36 -10.45 -6.41 5.57
N LEU A 37 -10.98 -7.08 4.53
CA LEU A 37 -12.43 -7.12 4.30
C LEU A 37 -13.18 -7.89 5.39
N ALA A 38 -12.66 -9.04 5.81
CA ALA A 38 -13.27 -9.85 6.87
C ALA A 38 -13.15 -9.15 8.24
N ASN A 39 -12.07 -8.39 8.44
CA ASN A 39 -11.80 -7.64 9.67
C ASN A 39 -12.54 -6.28 9.72
N HIS A 40 -13.30 -5.91 8.68
CA HIS A 40 -14.01 -4.63 8.58
C HIS A 40 -13.08 -3.40 8.65
N GLU A 41 -11.87 -3.52 8.11
CA GLU A 41 -10.85 -2.46 8.10
C GLU A 41 -11.03 -1.48 6.94
N PHE A 42 -11.94 -1.77 5.99
CA PHE A 42 -12.28 -0.87 4.91
C PHE A 42 -13.48 0.00 5.24
N HIS A 43 -13.36 1.31 5.00
CA HIS A 43 -14.46 2.25 5.10
C HIS A 43 -14.50 3.18 3.88
N LEU A 44 -15.70 3.72 3.59
CA LEU A 44 -15.88 4.70 2.52
C LEU A 44 -15.85 6.11 3.09
N VAL A 45 -15.09 6.99 2.44
CA VAL A 45 -15.20 8.43 2.61
C VAL A 45 -15.78 9.04 1.33
N TYR A 46 -16.43 10.19 1.46
CA TYR A 46 -17.10 10.84 0.34
C TYR A 46 -16.51 12.22 0.10
N GLN A 47 -16.02 12.45 -1.12
CA GLN A 47 -15.51 13.76 -1.53
C GLN A 47 -16.59 14.50 -2.35
N PRO A 48 -17.06 15.68 -1.91
CA PRO A 48 -18.10 16.40 -2.63
C PRO A 48 -17.56 16.96 -3.95
N GLN A 49 -18.35 16.82 -5.00
CA GLN A 49 -18.13 17.48 -6.28
C GLN A 49 -18.96 18.76 -6.33
N ILE A 50 -18.29 19.89 -6.58
CA ILE A 50 -18.91 21.22 -6.53
C ILE A 50 -19.00 21.78 -7.94
N ASN A 51 -20.20 22.23 -8.33
CA ASN A 51 -20.35 23.07 -9.51
C ASN A 51 -19.76 24.47 -9.21
N LEU A 52 -18.75 24.89 -9.97
CA LEU A 52 -17.99 26.10 -9.66
C LEU A 52 -18.77 27.40 -9.89
N GLU A 53 -19.73 27.42 -10.81
CA GLU A 53 -20.56 28.59 -11.11
C GLU A 53 -21.60 28.83 -10.02
N THR A 54 -22.30 27.76 -9.63
CA THR A 54 -23.42 27.82 -8.67
C THR A 54 -22.99 27.58 -7.22
N ARG A 55 -21.75 27.11 -7.01
CA ARG A 55 -21.20 26.66 -5.72
C ARG A 55 -22.03 25.57 -5.01
N ARG A 56 -22.88 24.86 -5.76
CA ARG A 56 -23.71 23.78 -5.21
C ARG A 56 -22.99 22.44 -5.32
N VAL A 57 -23.24 21.57 -4.34
CA VAL A 57 -22.88 20.16 -4.42
C VAL A 57 -23.71 19.51 -5.52
N ILE A 58 -23.04 18.88 -6.49
CA ILE A 58 -23.69 18.18 -7.61
C ILE A 58 -23.54 16.66 -7.52
N GLY A 59 -22.70 16.18 -6.61
CA GLY A 59 -22.46 14.77 -6.37
C GLY A 59 -21.39 14.56 -5.32
N ALA A 60 -21.05 13.31 -5.07
CA ALA A 60 -19.92 12.93 -4.25
C ALA A 60 -19.22 11.70 -4.84
N GLU A 61 -17.89 11.73 -4.84
CA GLU A 61 -17.05 10.59 -5.17
C GLU A 61 -16.89 9.71 -3.93
N ALA A 62 -17.16 8.42 -4.07
CA ALA A 62 -16.92 7.44 -3.03
C ALA A 62 -15.49 6.93 -3.11
N LEU A 63 -14.73 7.10 -2.04
CA LEU A 63 -13.32 6.74 -1.95
C LEU A 63 -13.15 5.68 -0.87
N LEU A 64 -12.63 4.51 -1.26
CA LEU A 64 -12.28 3.47 -0.31
C LEU A 64 -11.04 3.88 0.49
N ARG A 65 -11.10 3.64 1.80
CA ARG A 65 -10.00 3.81 2.74
C ARG A 65 -9.81 2.53 3.50
N TRP A 66 -8.56 2.22 3.79
CA TRP A 66 -8.16 1.11 4.62
C TRP A 66 -7.61 1.71 5.90
N GLU A 67 -8.20 1.35 7.04
CA GLU A 67 -7.67 1.66 8.36
C GLU A 67 -6.82 0.47 8.80
N HIS A 68 -5.54 0.46 8.40
CA HIS A 68 -4.67 -0.66 8.69
C HIS A 68 -4.27 -0.64 10.18
N PRO A 69 -4.44 -1.72 10.94
CA PRO A 69 -4.23 -1.72 12.39
C PRO A 69 -2.82 -1.27 12.82
N GLU A 70 -1.79 -1.59 12.03
CA GLU A 70 -0.40 -1.18 12.28
C GLU A 70 0.08 0.04 11.46
N HIS A 71 -0.61 0.41 10.37
CA HIS A 71 -0.09 1.36 9.38
C HIS A 71 -0.96 2.61 9.16
N GLY A 72 -2.16 2.65 9.74
CA GLY A 72 -3.06 3.82 9.71
C GLY A 72 -3.55 4.14 8.32
#